data_AF-A0A242MSC0-F1
#
_entry.id   AF-A0A242MSC0-F1
#
_cell.length_a   1.000
_cell.length_b   1.000
_cell.length_c   1.000
_cell.angle_alpha   90.00
_cell.angle_beta   90.00
_cell.angle_gamma   90.00
#
_symmetry.space_group_name_H-M   'P 1'
#
loop_
_entity.id
_entity.type
_entity.pdbx_description
1 polymer ?
#
loop_
_entity_poly.entity_id
_entity_poly.type
_entity_poly.pdbx_seq_one_letter_code
_entity_poly.pdbx_strand_id
1 'polypeptide(L)' 'MRVVSRKGIVTLDGTAPDDRQIQKATEIAAATPGVKSVTNSLTAKEAGH' A
#
# COMPACT_ATOMS: atom_id res chain seq x y z
N MET A 1 3.83 1.71 -9.77
CA MET A 1 2.94 1.49 -8.61
C MET A 1 1.58 1.08 -9.14
N ARG A 2 1.12 -0.11 -8.78
CA ARG A 2 -0.17 -0.66 -9.19
C ARG A 2 -1.02 -0.85 -7.94
N VAL A 3 -2.28 -0.44 -8.02
CA VAL A 3 -3.25 -0.60 -6.93
C VAL A 3 -4.42 -1.39 -7.50
N VAL A 4 -4.77 -2.49 -6.83
CA VAL A 4 -5.87 -3.37 -7.24
C VAL A 4 -6.80 -3.54 -6.06
N SER A 5 -8.08 -3.22 -6.25
CA SER A 5 -9.13 -3.42 -5.24
C SER A 5 -10.14 -4.44 -5.75
N ARG A 6 -10.31 -5.57 -5.03
CA ARG A 6 -11.25 -6.64 -5.38
C ARG A 6 -11.96 -7.18 -4.15
N LYS A 7 -13.29 -7.09 -4.12
CA LYS A 7 -14.15 -7.61 -3.02
C LYS A 7 -13.72 -7.16 -1.62
N GLY A 8 -13.24 -5.92 -1.48
CA GLY A 8 -12.75 -5.37 -0.22
C GLY A 8 -11.32 -5.80 0.14
N ILE A 9 -10.61 -6.47 -0.76
CA ILE A 9 -9.17 -6.72 -0.61
C ILE A 9 -8.44 -5.69 -1.47
N VAL A 10 -7.57 -4.90 -0.86
CA VAL A 10 -6.72 -3.92 -1.56
C VAL A 10 -5.31 -4.45 -1.62
N THR A 11 -4.76 -4.57 -2.82
CA THR A 11 -3.37 -4.97 -3.06
C THR A 11 -2.59 -3.77 -3.58
N LEU A 12 -1.55 -3.40 -2.83
CA LEU A 12 -0.59 -2.38 -3.23
C LEU A 12 0.69 -3.08 -3.67
N ASP A 13 1.07 -2.86 -4.93
CA ASP A 13 2.24 -3.50 -5.54
C ASP A 13 3.13 -2.45 -6.22
N GLY A 14 4.44 -2.56 -6.00
CA GLY A 14 5.44 -1.69 -6.59
C GLY A 14 6.48 -1.19 -5.59
N THR A 15 7.15 -0.10 -5.94
CA THR A 15 8.26 0.43 -5.15
C THR A 15 7.90 1.82 -4.64
N ALA A 16 8.00 2.02 -3.33
CA ALA A 16 7.80 3.31 -2.69
C ALA A 16 9.17 3.91 -2.31
N PRO A 17 9.33 5.24 -2.36
CA PRO A 17 10.59 5.89 -2.02
C PRO A 17 10.92 5.86 -0.52
N ASP A 18 9.91 5.68 0.35
CA ASP A 18 10.08 5.70 1.81
C ASP A 18 9.06 4.80 2.52
N ASP A 19 9.44 4.22 3.67
CA ASP A 19 8.53 3.46 4.54
C ASP A 19 7.32 4.28 5.00
N ARG A 20 7.50 5.59 5.19
CA ARG A 20 6.40 6.50 5.54
C ARG A 20 5.31 6.50 4.48
N GLN A 21 5.70 6.41 3.21
CA GLN A 21 4.76 6.36 2.09
C GLN A 21 4.06 5.00 2.02
N ILE A 22 4.76 3.92 2.33
CA ILE A 22 4.18 2.57 2.45
C ILE A 22 3.11 2.53 3.54
N GLN A 23 3.41 3.08 4.72
CA GLN A 23 2.45 3.17 5.83
C GLN A 23 1.24 4.03 5.47
N LYS A 24 1.46 5.24 4.93
CA LYS A 24 0.35 6.11 4.49
C LYS A 24 -0.54 5.44 3.44
N ALA A 25 0.06 4.76 2.47
CA ALA A 25 -0.71 4.07 1.43
C ALA A 25 -1.54 2.92 2.01
N THR A 26 -1.00 2.20 3.01
CA THR A 26 -1.74 1.16 3.75
C THR A 26 -2.91 1.76 4.53
N GLU A 27 -2.67 2.86 5.24
CA GLU A 27 -3.67 3.52 6.07
C GLU A 27 -4.82 4.08 5.22
N ILE A 28 -4.51 4.74 4.10
CA ILE A 28 -5.50 5.24 3.15
C ILE A 28 -6.30 4.09 2.53
N ALA A 29 -5.61 3.00 2.16
CA ALA A 29 -6.27 1.81 1.65
C ALA A 29 -7.20 1.17 2.69
N ALA A 30 -6.77 1.07 3.95
CA ALA A 30 -7.56 0.51 5.05
C ALA A 30 -8.74 1.41 5.45
N ALA A 31 -8.58 2.73 5.35
CA ALA A 31 -9.61 3.71 5.64
C ALA A 31 -10.69 3.77 4.54
N THR A 32 -10.47 3.12 3.40
CA THR A 32 -11.46 3.11 2.31
C THR A 32 -12.67 2.25 2.71
N PRO A 33 -13.89 2.80 2.70
CA PRO A 33 -15.08 2.08 3.13
C PRO A 33 -15.34 0.85 2.25
N GLY A 34 -15.51 -0.31 2.88
CA GLY A 34 -15.67 -1.61 2.21
C GLY A 34 -14.39 -2.44 2.12
N VAL A 35 -13.26 -1.93 2.60
CA VAL A 35 -12.01 -2.69 2.72
C VAL A 35 -12.05 -3.60 3.95
N LYS A 36 -11.81 -4.89 3.70
CA LYS A 36 -11.70 -5.96 4.68
C LYS A 36 -10.26 -6.35 4.94
N SER A 37 -9.38 -6.21 3.93
CA SER A 37 -7.98 -6.58 4.06
C SER A 37 -7.11 -5.75 3.11
N VAL A 38 -5.93 -5.38 3.56
CA VAL A 38 -4.93 -4.67 2.76
C VAL A 38 -3.68 -5.53 2.68
N THR A 39 -3.32 -5.92 1.46
CA THR A 39 -2.08 -6.61 1.14
C THR A 39 -1.09 -5.58 0.62
N ASN A 40 -0.03 -5.36 1.39
CA ASN A 40 1.01 -4.44 1.01
C ASN A 40 2.25 -5.22 0.55
N SER A 41 2.51 -5.22 -0.76
CA SER A 41 3.71 -5.72 -1.39
C SER A 41 4.59 -4.58 -1.90
N LEU A 42 4.45 -3.38 -1.33
CA LEU A 42 5.32 -2.27 -1.64
C LEU A 42 6.70 -2.53 -1.04
N THR A 43 7.73 -2.44 -1.88
CA THR A 43 9.13 -2.48 -1.42
C THR A 43 9.59 -1.05 -1.18
N ALA A 44 10.17 -0.78 -0.02
CA ALA A 44 10.88 0.47 0.20
C ALA A 44 12.11 0.45 -0.72
N LYS A 45 12.21 1.40 -1.64
CA LYS A 45 13.51 1.79 -2.20
C LYS A 45 14.20 2.42 -1.00
N GLU A 46 15.13 1.71 -0.38
CA GLU A 46 16.00 2.30 0.63
C GLU A 46 16.53 3.62 0.05
N ALA A 47 16.02 4.72 0.58
CA ALA A 47 16.59 6.03 0.32
C ALA A 47 17.93 5.99 1.05
N GLY A 48 18.94 5.51 0.34
CA GLY A 48 20.31 5.44 0.84
C GLY A 48 20.69 6.77 1.49
N HIS A 49 21.04 6.70 2.76
CA HIS A 49 21.92 7.64 3.43
C HIS A 49 22.92 6.84 4.24
#